data_AF-A0A7C1SDY6-F1
#
_entry.id   AF-A0A7C1SDY6-F1
#
_cell.length_a   1.000
_cell.length_b   1.000
_cell.length_c   1.000
_cell.angle_alpha   90.00
_cell.angle_beta   90.00
_cell.angle_gamma   90.00
#
_symmetry.space_group_name_H-M   'P 1'
#
loop_
_entity.id
_entity.type
_entity.pdbx_description
1 polymer ?
#
loop_
_entity_poly.entity_id
_entity_poly.type
_entity_poly.pdbx_seq_one_letter_code
_entity_poly.pdbx_strand_id
1 'polypeptide(L)'
;MKPLKINTQKLSLLGSVSLGTGVMIGAGIFVLMGQIAELVGDLFPIAFIAGAVVVGFSSYSYVKFSNAYPSSGGVAKFLTKAYLPGTLAGSFSLLMYVSMVVSESLVAGTFGAYALRLFPQGYEGYASALGVLLIVAAYIINISGNKIIETTATITAIIKVVGIAVLAISGLVISGLPTITGTYSAANGQSLPEGFGFIAALALSILAYKGFTTITNQGGDIKNPHKNVGRSIIISIIVCTVIYVVLALSVAGGLSIEEIIIAKDYALAAAAKPLFGEWGSTLTILLAIVATVSGVIASVYSASRMLGMLSNMKQVPDMNRMKQLKNPSLIFTVSLAILLTVLFDLTRIASIGAIFYLIMDIAIHWGLFKYLKKEVKFNPIIPIIAILLDVVILAAFIYLKYVNDPFVLIVAAIGIALIFLSQFIFMKSHTDKDGNMNMGMENSEKEQMKM
;
A
#
# COMPACT_ATOMS: atom_id res chain seq x y z
N MET A 1 33.10 24.12 1.20
CA MET A 1 31.66 23.77 1.10
C MET A 1 31.03 23.91 2.48
N LYS A 2 30.08 24.84 2.67
CA LYS A 2 29.28 24.87 3.91
C LYS A 2 28.39 23.63 3.94
N PRO A 3 28.27 22.90 5.06
CA PRO A 3 27.35 21.77 5.14
C PRO A 3 25.94 22.31 4.88
N LEU A 4 25.23 21.70 3.93
CA LEU A 4 23.81 21.94 3.72
C LEU A 4 23.12 21.65 5.04
N LYS A 5 22.61 22.69 5.72
CA LYS A 5 21.67 22.54 6.82
C LYS A 5 20.41 21.88 6.24
N ILE A 6 20.36 20.55 6.26
CA ILE A 6 19.13 19.80 6.02
C ILE A 6 18.22 20.17 7.19
N ASN A 7 17.26 21.04 6.92
CA ASN A 7 16.21 21.39 7.87
C ASN A 7 15.35 20.13 8.06
N THR A 8 15.76 19.23 8.95
CA THR A 8 15.06 17.99 9.27
C THR A 8 13.88 18.30 10.19
N GLN A 9 12.86 18.96 9.65
CA GLN A 9 11.58 19.03 10.35
C GLN A 9 11.07 17.60 10.50
N LYS A 10 11.14 17.08 11.72
CA LYS A 10 10.58 15.78 12.04
C LYS A 10 9.06 15.84 12.02
N LEU A 11 8.42 14.83 11.43
CA LEU A 11 6.97 14.69 11.40
C LEU A 11 6.40 14.59 12.81
N SER A 12 5.35 15.35 13.09
CA SER A 12 4.59 15.21 14.33
C SER A 12 3.80 13.88 14.34
N LEU A 13 3.26 13.50 15.50
CA LEU A 13 2.34 12.35 15.58
C LEU A 13 1.15 12.55 14.63
N LEU A 14 0.56 13.74 14.64
CA LEU A 14 -0.58 14.07 13.78
C LEU A 14 -0.18 14.08 12.30
N GLY A 15 1.01 14.63 11.96
CA GLY A 15 1.53 14.61 10.59
C GLY A 15 1.79 13.19 10.07
N SER A 16 2.31 12.29 10.91
CA SER A 16 2.53 10.89 10.53
C SER A 16 1.25 10.06 10.47
N VAL A 17 0.26 10.32 11.33
CA VAL A 17 -1.09 9.74 11.19
C VAL A 17 -1.73 10.19 9.88
N SER A 18 -1.66 11.50 9.59
CA SER A 18 -2.19 12.13 8.38
C SER A 18 -1.54 11.57 7.10
N LEU A 19 -0.23 11.31 7.15
CA LEU A 19 0.50 10.64 6.07
C LEU A 19 -0.02 9.21 5.87
N GLY A 20 -0.12 8.43 6.95
CA GLY A 20 -0.56 7.04 6.90
C GLY A 20 -2.00 6.88 6.41
N THR A 21 -2.95 7.58 7.02
CA THR A 21 -4.36 7.58 6.58
C THR A 21 -4.47 8.11 5.17
N GLY A 22 -3.64 9.09 4.80
CA GLY A 22 -3.67 9.68 3.49
C GLY A 22 -3.31 8.71 2.37
N VAL A 23 -2.34 7.83 2.60
CA VAL A 23 -1.96 6.78 1.64
C VAL A 23 -2.99 5.65 1.61
N MET A 24 -3.47 5.20 2.78
CA MET A 24 -4.51 4.17 2.87
C MET A 24 -5.75 4.59 2.08
N ILE A 25 -6.28 5.78 2.37
CA ILE A 25 -7.51 6.30 1.73
C ILE A 25 -7.31 6.44 0.21
N GLY A 26 -6.19 7.01 -0.23
CA GLY A 26 -5.94 7.27 -1.64
C GLY A 26 -5.83 6.00 -2.49
N ALA A 27 -5.27 4.92 -1.92
CA ALA A 27 -5.04 3.66 -2.63
C ALA A 27 -6.13 2.61 -2.43
N GLY A 28 -6.78 2.62 -1.26
CA GLY A 28 -7.61 1.51 -0.80
C GLY A 28 -9.08 1.69 -1.15
N ILE A 29 -9.74 2.63 -0.49
CA ILE A 29 -11.21 2.62 -0.42
C ILE A 29 -11.90 2.96 -1.74
N PHE A 30 -11.31 3.84 -2.56
CA PHE A 30 -11.93 4.33 -3.80
C PHE A 30 -12.07 3.25 -4.88
N VAL A 31 -11.17 2.27 -4.91
CA VAL A 31 -11.14 1.23 -5.95
C VAL A 31 -11.45 -0.15 -5.40
N LEU A 32 -10.99 -0.48 -4.19
CA LEU A 32 -11.14 -1.82 -3.64
C LEU A 32 -12.56 -2.08 -3.12
N MET A 33 -13.37 -1.06 -2.89
CA MET A 33 -14.75 -1.26 -2.40
C MET A 33 -15.58 -2.10 -3.38
N GLY A 34 -15.67 -1.67 -4.64
CA GLY A 34 -16.42 -2.41 -5.66
C GLY A 34 -15.82 -3.79 -5.95
N GLN A 35 -14.48 -3.89 -5.95
CA GLN A 35 -13.78 -5.17 -6.15
C GLN A 35 -14.01 -6.15 -4.99
N ILE A 36 -14.07 -5.68 -3.74
CA ILE A 36 -14.39 -6.54 -2.59
C ILE A 36 -15.86 -6.95 -2.66
N ALA A 37 -16.77 -6.03 -2.98
CA ALA A 37 -18.20 -6.35 -3.15
C ALA A 37 -18.45 -7.38 -4.26
N GLU A 38 -17.71 -7.33 -5.37
CA GLU A 38 -17.73 -8.36 -6.42
C GLU A 38 -17.34 -9.75 -5.89
N LEU A 39 -16.44 -9.83 -4.91
CA LEU A 39 -15.98 -11.09 -4.34
C LEU A 39 -16.84 -11.65 -3.22
N VAL A 40 -17.59 -10.81 -2.49
CA VAL A 40 -18.30 -11.24 -1.26
C VAL A 40 -19.76 -10.79 -1.17
N GLY A 41 -20.27 -10.07 -2.17
CA GLY A 41 -21.62 -9.53 -2.16
C GLY A 41 -21.84 -8.54 -1.00
N ASP A 42 -22.97 -8.66 -0.31
CA ASP A 42 -23.40 -7.77 0.78
C ASP A 42 -22.51 -7.82 2.04
N LEU A 43 -21.59 -8.79 2.12
CA LEU A 43 -20.63 -8.93 3.22
C LEU A 43 -19.43 -7.98 3.12
N PHE A 44 -19.32 -7.15 2.08
CA PHE A 44 -18.15 -6.29 1.89
C PHE A 44 -17.86 -5.30 3.03
N PRO A 45 -18.85 -4.72 3.75
CA PRO A 45 -18.56 -3.90 4.94
C PRO A 45 -17.90 -4.73 6.05
N ILE A 46 -18.31 -6.00 6.21
CA ILE A 46 -17.75 -6.93 7.17
C ILE A 46 -16.34 -7.36 6.76
N ALA A 47 -16.08 -7.51 5.46
CA ALA A 47 -14.74 -7.81 4.93
C ALA A 47 -13.73 -6.69 5.25
N PHE A 48 -14.15 -5.41 5.29
CA PHE A 48 -13.30 -4.31 5.76
C PHE A 48 -12.96 -4.44 7.26
N ILE A 49 -13.93 -4.81 8.11
CA ILE A 49 -13.69 -5.07 9.54
C ILE A 49 -12.71 -6.23 9.71
N ALA A 50 -12.97 -7.36 9.05
CA ALA A 50 -12.13 -8.55 9.13
C ALA A 50 -10.71 -8.26 8.62
N GLY A 51 -10.56 -7.54 7.51
CA GLY A 51 -9.25 -7.11 7.01
C GLY A 51 -8.51 -6.21 8.00
N ALA A 52 -9.21 -5.27 8.64
CA ALA A 52 -8.61 -4.43 9.68
C ALA A 52 -8.13 -5.24 10.89
N VAL A 53 -8.87 -6.28 11.29
CA VAL A 53 -8.46 -7.21 12.36
C VAL A 53 -7.18 -7.94 11.96
N VAL A 54 -7.12 -8.51 10.74
CA VAL A 54 -5.91 -9.17 10.24
C VAL A 54 -4.73 -8.21 10.22
N VAL A 55 -4.90 -7.00 9.68
CA VAL A 55 -3.86 -5.96 9.69
C VAL A 55 -3.49 -5.52 11.11
N GLY A 56 -4.41 -5.58 12.07
CA GLY A 56 -4.12 -5.39 13.49
C GLY A 56 -3.06 -6.39 13.99
N PHE A 57 -3.21 -7.68 13.65
CA PHE A 57 -2.21 -8.71 13.94
C PHE A 57 -0.91 -8.47 13.16
N SER A 58 -0.98 -8.19 11.86
CA SER A 58 0.21 -8.01 11.02
C SER A 58 1.03 -6.77 11.43
N SER A 59 0.37 -5.65 11.70
CA SER A 59 0.99 -4.38 12.11
C SER A 59 1.79 -4.51 13.41
N TYR A 60 1.46 -5.48 14.27
CA TYR A 60 2.19 -5.73 15.51
C TYR A 60 3.69 -5.95 15.29
N SER A 61 4.05 -6.73 14.26
CA SER A 61 5.44 -7.03 13.97
C SER A 61 6.21 -5.76 13.57
N TYR A 62 5.60 -4.92 12.74
CA TYR A 62 6.16 -3.63 12.34
C TYR A 62 6.29 -2.69 13.53
N VAL A 63 5.25 -2.58 14.37
CA VAL A 63 5.27 -1.72 15.57
C VAL A 63 6.39 -2.13 16.51
N LYS A 64 6.55 -3.44 16.78
CA LYS A 64 7.58 -3.93 17.69
C LYS A 64 8.99 -3.70 17.15
N PHE A 65 9.21 -3.97 15.87
CA PHE A 65 10.49 -3.70 15.25
C PHE A 65 10.80 -2.21 15.16
N SER A 66 9.88 -1.38 14.66
CA SER A 66 10.09 0.06 14.52
C SER A 66 10.25 0.77 15.86
N ASN A 67 9.65 0.25 16.95
CA ASN A 67 9.91 0.78 18.29
C ASN A 67 11.30 0.41 18.80
N ALA A 68 11.87 -0.73 18.42
CA ALA A 68 13.23 -1.13 18.79
C ALA A 68 14.29 -0.45 17.91
N TYR A 69 14.05 -0.37 16.61
CA TYR A 69 14.95 0.15 15.59
C TYR A 69 14.24 1.16 14.67
N PRO A 70 13.90 2.37 15.15
CA PRO A 70 13.28 3.36 14.29
C PRO A 70 14.26 3.78 13.19
N SER A 71 13.80 3.71 11.96
CA SER A 71 14.65 3.96 10.80
C SER A 71 13.83 4.55 9.68
N SER A 72 14.43 5.48 8.92
CA SER A 72 13.89 5.89 7.62
C SER A 72 14.05 4.78 6.56
N GLY A 73 14.62 3.63 6.98
CA GLY A 73 14.73 2.27 6.43
C GLY A 73 13.45 1.47 6.30
N GLY A 74 12.52 1.69 7.22
CA GLY A 74 11.34 0.87 7.45
C GLY A 74 11.57 -0.62 7.23
N VAL A 75 10.81 -1.17 6.29
CA VAL A 75 10.75 -2.59 5.96
C VAL A 75 12.09 -3.13 5.43
N ALA A 76 12.84 -2.35 4.66
CA ALA A 76 14.16 -2.78 4.17
C ALA A 76 15.15 -3.00 5.32
N LYS A 77 15.17 -2.10 6.30
CA LYS A 77 16.01 -2.25 7.49
C LYS A 77 15.56 -3.44 8.34
N PHE A 78 14.26 -3.68 8.45
CA PHE A 78 13.70 -4.86 9.10
C PHE A 78 14.27 -6.13 8.47
N LEU A 79 14.04 -6.32 7.17
CA LEU A 79 14.38 -7.56 6.49
C LEU A 79 15.90 -7.80 6.49
N THR A 80 16.69 -6.75 6.28
CA THR A 80 18.16 -6.85 6.37
C THR A 80 18.63 -7.24 7.77
N LYS A 81 17.95 -6.75 8.83
CA LYS A 81 18.29 -7.10 10.22
C LYS A 81 17.86 -8.52 10.57
N ALA A 82 16.71 -8.97 10.08
CA ALA A 82 16.18 -10.30 10.35
C ALA A 82 16.90 -11.42 9.56
N TYR A 83 17.21 -11.18 8.28
CA TYR A 83 17.74 -12.20 7.36
C TYR A 83 19.21 -12.04 7.01
N LEU A 84 19.86 -11.02 7.58
CA LEU A 84 21.19 -10.54 7.19
C LEU A 84 21.24 -10.00 5.75
N PRO A 85 22.19 -9.12 5.42
CA PRO A 85 22.42 -8.69 4.04
C PRO A 85 22.63 -9.89 3.12
N GLY A 86 21.87 -9.99 2.03
CA GLY A 86 21.95 -11.16 1.14
C GLY A 86 20.68 -11.35 0.32
N THR A 87 20.61 -12.46 -0.42
CA THR A 87 19.51 -12.73 -1.36
C THR A 87 18.14 -12.69 -0.68
N LEU A 88 17.97 -13.27 0.52
CA LEU A 88 16.69 -13.26 1.21
C LEU A 88 16.23 -11.85 1.61
N ALA A 89 17.10 -11.07 2.26
CA ALA A 89 16.77 -9.70 2.66
C ALA A 89 16.48 -8.82 1.43
N GLY A 90 17.31 -8.92 0.40
CA GLY A 90 17.14 -8.18 -0.86
C GLY A 90 15.84 -8.55 -1.57
N SER A 91 15.55 -9.85 -1.72
CA SER A 91 14.34 -10.33 -2.41
C SER A 91 13.07 -9.94 -1.67
N PHE A 92 12.97 -10.16 -0.35
CA PHE A 92 11.80 -9.74 0.41
C PHE A 92 11.61 -8.22 0.40
N SER A 93 12.71 -7.46 0.43
CA SER A 93 12.63 -6.00 0.34
C SER A 93 12.17 -5.56 -1.06
N LEU A 94 12.61 -6.24 -2.12
CA LEU A 94 12.14 -5.97 -3.47
C LEU A 94 10.68 -6.38 -3.67
N LEU A 95 10.19 -7.45 -3.03
CA LEU A 95 8.76 -7.76 -3.04
C LEU A 95 7.94 -6.61 -2.44
N MET A 96 8.39 -6.05 -1.31
CA MET A 96 7.75 -4.87 -0.73
C MET A 96 7.83 -3.67 -1.68
N TYR A 97 9.01 -3.39 -2.24
CA TYR A 97 9.20 -2.29 -3.19
C TYR A 97 8.27 -2.41 -4.40
N VAL A 98 8.23 -3.57 -5.07
CA VAL A 98 7.34 -3.80 -6.20
C VAL A 98 5.88 -3.70 -5.77
N SER A 99 5.51 -4.24 -4.60
CA SER A 99 4.16 -4.06 -4.06
C SER A 99 3.81 -2.58 -3.84
N MET A 100 4.75 -1.72 -3.43
CA MET A 100 4.53 -0.28 -3.31
C MET A 100 4.33 0.39 -4.68
N VAL A 101 5.10 -0.01 -5.70
CA VAL A 101 4.93 0.47 -7.08
C VAL A 101 3.59 0.03 -7.67
N VAL A 102 3.15 -1.20 -7.37
CA VAL A 102 1.82 -1.70 -7.73
C VAL A 102 0.73 -0.86 -7.06
N SER A 103 0.88 -0.50 -5.77
CA SER A 103 -0.06 0.39 -5.08
C SER A 103 -0.12 1.78 -5.72
N GLU A 104 1.01 2.34 -6.16
CA GLU A 104 1.05 3.60 -6.90
C GLU A 104 0.28 3.51 -8.23
N SER A 105 0.54 2.46 -9.00
CA SER A 105 -0.14 2.18 -10.27
C SER A 105 -1.66 2.05 -10.09
N LEU A 106 -2.09 1.38 -9.01
CA LEU A 106 -3.51 1.24 -8.63
C LEU A 106 -4.14 2.61 -8.33
N VAL A 107 -3.48 3.46 -7.53
CA VAL A 107 -3.97 4.81 -7.21
C VAL A 107 -4.08 5.67 -8.48
N ALA A 108 -3.08 5.59 -9.36
CA ALA A 108 -3.06 6.35 -10.60
C ALA A 108 -4.16 5.89 -11.58
N GLY A 109 -4.40 4.59 -11.70
CA GLY A 109 -5.52 4.10 -12.49
C GLY A 109 -6.88 4.47 -11.87
N THR A 110 -6.98 4.49 -10.54
CA THR A 110 -8.17 4.97 -9.82
C THR A 110 -8.43 6.44 -10.14
N PHE A 111 -7.41 7.29 -10.14
CA PHE A 111 -7.53 8.68 -10.60
C PHE A 111 -8.16 8.75 -11.99
N GLY A 112 -7.66 7.96 -12.94
CA GLY A 112 -8.20 7.90 -14.30
C GLY A 112 -9.67 7.48 -14.34
N ALA A 113 -10.03 6.42 -13.59
CA ALA A 113 -11.39 5.90 -13.52
C ALA A 113 -12.39 6.96 -13.01
N TYR A 114 -12.03 7.70 -11.95
CA TYR A 114 -12.86 8.77 -11.41
C TYR A 114 -12.86 10.02 -12.29
N ALA A 115 -11.70 10.48 -12.75
CA ALA A 115 -11.58 11.71 -13.55
C ALA A 115 -12.39 11.63 -14.84
N LEU A 116 -12.43 10.46 -15.48
CA LEU A 116 -13.22 10.24 -16.69
C LEU A 116 -14.73 10.36 -16.48
N ARG A 117 -15.24 10.27 -15.25
CA ARG A 117 -16.67 10.50 -14.97
C ARG A 117 -17.08 11.97 -15.13
N LEU A 118 -16.12 12.90 -15.25
CA LEU A 118 -16.37 14.30 -15.59
C LEU A 118 -16.47 14.55 -17.10
N PHE A 119 -16.15 13.53 -17.92
CA PHE A 119 -16.18 13.62 -19.37
C PHE A 119 -17.42 12.91 -19.94
N PRO A 120 -17.83 13.22 -21.18
CA PRO A 120 -18.92 12.51 -21.85
C PRO A 120 -18.67 11.00 -21.97
N GLN A 121 -19.75 10.22 -22.14
CA GLN A 121 -19.62 8.79 -22.40
C GLN A 121 -18.82 8.53 -23.69
N GLY A 122 -17.96 7.50 -23.66
CA GLY A 122 -17.05 7.13 -24.77
C GLY A 122 -15.57 7.36 -24.50
N TYR A 123 -15.20 8.11 -23.45
CA TYR A 123 -13.80 8.30 -23.05
C TYR A 123 -13.26 7.23 -22.09
N GLU A 124 -14.03 6.18 -21.82
CA GLU A 124 -13.76 5.21 -20.74
C GLU A 124 -12.43 4.47 -20.91
N GLY A 125 -12.00 4.23 -22.16
CA GLY A 125 -10.72 3.60 -22.48
C GLY A 125 -9.47 4.43 -22.17
N TYR A 126 -9.62 5.72 -21.80
CA TYR A 126 -8.49 6.61 -21.51
C TYR A 126 -8.09 6.66 -20.04
N ALA A 127 -8.66 5.80 -19.17
CA ALA A 127 -8.40 5.82 -17.73
C ALA A 127 -6.91 5.63 -17.44
N SER A 128 -6.29 4.62 -18.06
CA SER A 128 -4.86 4.36 -17.94
C SER A 128 -4.00 5.52 -18.45
N ALA A 129 -4.43 6.23 -19.51
CA ALA A 129 -3.70 7.37 -20.03
C ALA A 129 -3.69 8.55 -19.03
N LEU A 130 -4.82 8.84 -18.37
CA LEU A 130 -4.87 9.82 -17.28
C LEU A 130 -4.05 9.38 -16.07
N GLY A 131 -4.04 8.08 -15.75
CA GLY A 131 -3.17 7.53 -14.71
C GLY A 131 -1.69 7.73 -15.01
N VAL A 132 -1.25 7.44 -16.23
CA VAL A 132 0.14 7.69 -16.67
C VAL A 132 0.48 9.18 -16.59
N LEU A 133 -0.43 10.06 -17.04
CA LEU A 133 -0.24 11.51 -16.92
C LEU A 133 -0.04 11.94 -15.46
N LEU A 134 -0.81 11.38 -14.53
CA LEU A 134 -0.66 11.65 -13.10
C LEU A 134 0.69 11.15 -12.56
N ILE A 135 1.14 9.95 -12.94
CA ILE A 135 2.45 9.44 -12.52
C ILE A 135 3.58 10.34 -13.03
N VAL A 136 3.50 10.81 -14.28
CA VAL A 136 4.47 11.77 -14.84
C VAL A 136 4.45 13.11 -14.09
N ALA A 137 3.26 13.61 -13.75
CA ALA A 137 3.14 14.82 -12.92
C ALA A 137 3.75 14.61 -11.53
N ALA A 138 3.51 13.46 -10.91
CA ALA A 138 4.09 13.11 -9.61
C ALA A 138 5.62 12.99 -9.67
N TYR A 139 6.18 12.47 -10.76
CA TYR A 139 7.62 12.47 -11.03
C TYR A 139 8.18 13.90 -11.03
N ILE A 140 7.57 14.80 -11.82
CA ILE A 140 8.00 16.21 -11.94
C ILE A 140 7.96 16.92 -10.58
N ILE A 141 6.90 16.70 -9.80
CA ILE A 141 6.76 17.27 -8.46
C ILE A 141 7.86 16.74 -7.53
N ASN A 142 8.13 15.44 -7.56
CA ASN A 142 9.13 14.80 -6.69
C ASN A 142 10.58 15.25 -7.01
N ILE A 143 10.92 15.48 -8.28
CA ILE A 143 12.26 16.02 -8.63
C ILE A 143 12.41 17.52 -8.32
N SER A 144 11.29 18.26 -8.22
CA SER A 144 11.31 19.71 -7.98
C SER A 144 11.63 20.10 -6.54
N GLY A 145 11.77 19.12 -5.63
CA GLY A 145 12.38 19.29 -4.30
C GLY A 145 11.70 20.29 -3.36
N ASN A 146 10.42 20.61 -3.59
CA ASN A 146 9.82 21.81 -3.00
C ASN A 146 9.23 21.52 -1.60
N LYS A 147 9.61 22.33 -0.60
CA LYS A 147 9.03 22.34 0.77
C LYS A 147 7.50 22.47 0.79
N ILE A 148 6.92 22.94 -0.30
CA ILE A 148 5.47 23.01 -0.52
C ILE A 148 4.80 21.64 -0.33
N ILE A 149 5.49 20.53 -0.62
CA ILE A 149 4.93 19.17 -0.55
C ILE A 149 4.49 18.79 0.87
N GLU A 150 5.25 19.15 1.92
CA GLU A 150 4.95 18.72 3.29
C GLU A 150 3.71 19.42 3.89
N THR A 151 3.62 20.74 3.72
CA THR A 151 2.45 21.52 4.16
C THR A 151 1.21 21.17 3.34
N THR A 152 1.36 21.01 2.01
CA THR A 152 0.24 20.66 1.13
C THR A 152 -0.25 19.23 1.38
N ALA A 153 0.64 18.29 1.71
CA ALA A 153 0.27 16.92 2.04
C ALA A 153 -0.58 16.83 3.31
N THR A 154 -0.24 17.60 4.35
CA THR A 154 -1.01 17.62 5.60
C THR A 154 -2.41 18.23 5.39
N ILE A 155 -2.49 19.38 4.71
CA ILE A 155 -3.77 20.04 4.41
C ILE A 155 -4.66 19.14 3.55
N THR A 156 -4.10 18.57 2.48
CA THR A 156 -4.84 17.68 1.57
C THR A 156 -5.33 16.42 2.28
N ALA A 157 -4.53 15.90 3.21
CA ALA A 157 -4.91 14.74 4.01
C ALA A 157 -6.04 15.03 5.01
N ILE A 158 -6.04 16.20 5.64
CA ILE A 158 -7.17 16.62 6.49
C ILE A 158 -8.43 16.78 5.64
N ILE A 159 -8.35 17.49 4.51
CA ILE A 159 -9.49 17.72 3.61
C ILE A 159 -10.10 16.39 3.16
N LYS A 160 -9.31 15.42 2.73
CA LYS A 160 -9.85 14.13 2.27
C LYS A 160 -10.39 13.27 3.40
N VAL A 161 -9.75 13.24 4.56
CA VAL A 161 -10.26 12.50 5.73
C VAL A 161 -11.61 13.07 6.17
N VAL A 162 -11.70 14.40 6.33
CA VAL A 162 -12.93 15.07 6.74
C VAL A 162 -14.01 14.96 5.66
N GLY A 163 -13.67 15.23 4.40
CA GLY A 163 -14.62 15.16 3.29
C GLY A 163 -15.22 13.76 3.13
N ILE A 164 -14.39 12.72 3.19
CA ILE A 164 -14.87 11.34 3.10
C ILE A 164 -15.66 10.95 4.36
N ALA A 165 -15.24 11.38 5.55
CA ALA A 165 -16.01 11.12 6.77
C ALA A 165 -17.40 11.77 6.71
N VAL A 166 -17.51 13.01 6.21
CA VAL A 166 -18.79 13.70 6.03
C VAL A 166 -19.66 12.95 5.01
N LEU A 167 -19.10 12.55 3.86
CA LEU A 167 -19.82 11.77 2.86
C LEU A 167 -20.31 10.43 3.43
N ALA A 168 -19.44 9.72 4.13
CA ALA A 168 -19.74 8.42 4.74
C ALA A 168 -20.86 8.53 5.78
N ILE A 169 -20.74 9.47 6.72
CA ILE A 169 -21.72 9.65 7.80
C ILE A 169 -23.05 10.14 7.22
N SER A 170 -23.04 11.17 6.38
CA SER A 170 -24.25 11.73 5.79
C SER A 170 -24.96 10.70 4.92
N GLY A 171 -24.19 9.94 4.15
CA GLY A 171 -24.71 8.92 3.26
C GLY A 171 -25.37 7.79 4.04
N LEU A 172 -24.74 7.32 5.13
CA LEU A 172 -25.33 6.31 6.02
C LEU A 172 -26.59 6.82 6.73
N VAL A 173 -26.62 8.09 7.14
CA VAL A 173 -27.80 8.70 7.76
C VAL A 173 -28.98 8.77 6.77
N ILE A 174 -28.70 9.08 5.50
CA ILE A 174 -29.72 9.18 4.45
C ILE A 174 -30.19 7.80 3.97
N SER A 175 -29.26 6.87 3.74
CA SER A 175 -29.58 5.52 3.25
C SER A 175 -30.18 4.62 4.34
N GLY A 176 -29.92 4.93 5.61
CA GLY A 176 -30.18 4.01 6.71
C GLY A 176 -29.19 2.85 6.73
N LEU A 177 -29.33 1.99 7.74
CA LEU A 177 -28.53 0.78 7.86
C LEU A 177 -28.97 -0.25 6.81
N PRO A 178 -28.06 -0.75 5.96
CA PRO A 178 -28.39 -1.78 4.99
C PRO A 178 -28.73 -3.09 5.69
N THR A 179 -29.62 -3.88 5.08
CA THR A 179 -29.86 -5.25 5.54
C THR A 179 -28.78 -6.16 4.96
N ILE A 180 -27.90 -6.68 5.82
CA ILE A 180 -26.90 -7.67 5.44
C ILE A 180 -27.50 -9.05 5.69
N THR A 181 -27.76 -9.77 4.61
CA THR A 181 -28.38 -11.09 4.61
C THR A 181 -27.34 -12.22 4.62
N GLY A 182 -26.08 -11.90 4.30
CA GLY A 182 -25.03 -12.89 4.13
C GLY A 182 -25.18 -13.68 2.84
N THR A 183 -26.00 -13.19 1.90
CA THR A 183 -26.25 -13.87 0.65
C THR A 183 -25.11 -13.59 -0.31
N TYR A 184 -24.38 -14.64 -0.65
CA TYR A 184 -23.34 -14.61 -1.66
C TYR A 184 -23.80 -15.33 -2.92
N SER A 185 -23.82 -14.62 -4.04
CA SER A 185 -23.93 -15.21 -5.36
C SER A 185 -22.60 -14.99 -6.08
N ALA A 186 -21.78 -16.04 -6.19
CA ALA A 186 -20.60 -15.99 -7.04
C ALA A 186 -21.05 -15.69 -8.47
N ALA A 187 -20.61 -14.56 -9.04
CA ALA A 187 -20.96 -14.15 -10.40
C ALA A 187 -20.61 -15.20 -11.48
N ASN A 188 -19.74 -16.17 -11.15
CA ASN A 188 -19.19 -17.13 -12.11
C ASN A 188 -19.79 -18.54 -12.05
N GLY A 189 -20.92 -18.75 -11.35
CA GLY A 189 -21.68 -20.02 -11.41
C GLY A 189 -20.94 -21.27 -10.90
N GLN A 190 -19.74 -21.13 -10.33
CA GLN A 190 -19.02 -22.21 -9.67
C GLN A 190 -19.34 -22.22 -8.17
N SER A 191 -19.74 -23.38 -7.67
CA SER A 191 -19.98 -23.61 -6.24
C SER A 191 -18.64 -23.67 -5.49
N LEU A 192 -18.07 -22.51 -5.17
CA LEU A 192 -17.04 -22.44 -4.15
C LEU A 192 -17.65 -22.84 -2.79
N PRO A 193 -16.88 -23.47 -1.88
CA PRO A 193 -17.35 -23.71 -0.53
C PRO A 193 -17.83 -22.41 0.12
N GLU A 194 -18.88 -22.51 0.95
CA GLU A 194 -19.45 -21.37 1.65
C GLU A 194 -18.35 -20.64 2.46
N GLY A 195 -18.33 -19.31 2.38
CA GLY A 195 -17.33 -18.47 3.04
C GLY A 195 -15.94 -18.41 2.37
N PHE A 196 -15.67 -19.20 1.33
CA PHE A 196 -14.37 -19.18 0.65
C PHE A 196 -14.07 -17.83 -0.02
N GLY A 197 -15.06 -17.26 -0.74
CA GLY A 197 -14.95 -15.94 -1.37
C GLY A 197 -14.64 -14.84 -0.36
N PHE A 198 -15.20 -14.95 0.85
CA PHE A 198 -14.93 -14.02 1.95
C PHE A 198 -13.47 -14.02 2.37
N ILE A 199 -12.89 -15.20 2.62
CA ILE A 199 -11.47 -15.33 3.00
C ILE A 199 -10.57 -14.78 1.90
N ALA A 200 -10.84 -15.09 0.63
CA ALA A 200 -10.06 -14.60 -0.50
C ALA A 200 -10.13 -13.07 -0.63
N ALA A 201 -11.31 -12.46 -0.43
CA ALA A 201 -11.48 -11.01 -0.50
C ALA A 201 -10.72 -10.25 0.60
N LEU A 202 -10.38 -10.91 1.72
CA LEU A 202 -9.54 -10.31 2.75
C LEU A 202 -8.16 -9.92 2.21
N ALA A 203 -7.66 -10.55 1.15
CA ALA A 203 -6.41 -10.14 0.51
C ALA A 203 -6.48 -8.71 -0.05
N LEU A 204 -7.62 -8.34 -0.67
CA LEU A 204 -7.87 -6.98 -1.15
C LEU A 204 -8.15 -6.03 0.03
N SER A 205 -8.87 -6.49 1.05
CA SER A 205 -9.11 -5.71 2.26
C SER A 205 -7.81 -5.34 3.00
N ILE A 206 -6.90 -6.29 3.17
CA ILE A 206 -5.55 -6.07 3.72
C ILE A 206 -4.78 -5.07 2.88
N LEU A 207 -4.85 -5.20 1.55
CA LEU A 207 -4.22 -4.25 0.63
C LEU A 207 -4.74 -2.81 0.84
N ALA A 208 -6.03 -2.65 1.17
CA ALA A 208 -6.63 -1.34 1.46
C ALA A 208 -6.07 -0.66 2.72
N TYR A 209 -5.62 -1.46 3.70
CA TYR A 209 -5.04 -0.98 4.97
C TYR A 209 -3.51 -0.93 4.96
N LYS A 210 -2.83 -1.60 4.03
CA LYS A 210 -1.36 -1.67 3.92
C LYS A 210 -0.65 -0.31 4.03
N GLY A 211 -1.30 0.80 3.65
CA GLY A 211 -0.72 2.14 3.67
C GLY A 211 0.01 2.57 4.97
N PHE A 212 -0.22 1.89 6.11
CA PHE A 212 0.57 2.12 7.33
C PHE A 212 2.07 1.87 7.14
N THR A 213 2.47 1.02 6.18
CA THR A 213 3.90 0.74 5.93
C THR A 213 4.67 1.98 5.49
N THR A 214 3.99 2.98 4.90
CA THR A 214 4.62 4.27 4.57
C THR A 214 5.10 4.99 5.83
N ILE A 215 4.40 4.85 6.96
CA ILE A 215 4.83 5.37 8.26
C ILE A 215 6.13 4.67 8.69
N THR A 216 6.22 3.35 8.50
CA THR A 216 7.42 2.59 8.87
C THR A 216 8.64 3.03 8.05
N ASN A 217 8.46 3.33 6.75
CA ASN A 217 9.50 3.82 5.86
C ASN A 217 9.96 5.25 6.19
N GLN A 218 9.21 5.98 7.01
CA GLN A 218 9.58 7.31 7.49
C GLN A 218 9.82 7.33 9.00
N GLY A 219 10.01 6.16 9.62
CA GLY A 219 10.06 6.01 11.07
C GLY A 219 11.14 6.85 11.74
N GLY A 220 12.30 7.01 11.11
CA GLY A 220 13.40 7.85 11.61
C GLY A 220 13.11 9.36 11.59
N ASP A 221 12.18 9.77 10.73
CA ASP A 221 11.83 11.17 10.51
C ASP A 221 10.68 11.62 11.42
N ILE A 222 10.11 10.71 12.24
CA ILE A 222 9.02 11.01 13.17
C ILE A 222 9.60 11.53 14.51
N LYS A 223 8.95 12.54 15.12
CA LYS A 223 9.28 13.02 16.47
C LYS A 223 9.05 11.91 17.48
N ASN A 224 10.01 11.67 18.39
CA ASN A 224 9.95 10.59 19.39
C ASN A 224 9.60 9.21 18.79
N PRO A 225 10.42 8.71 17.84
CA PRO A 225 9.99 7.64 16.94
C PRO A 225 9.77 6.29 17.64
N HIS A 226 10.52 5.99 18.71
CA HIS A 226 10.32 4.80 19.56
C HIS A 226 8.92 4.70 20.21
N LYS A 227 8.18 5.82 20.31
CA LYS A 227 6.81 5.85 20.83
C LYS A 227 5.79 6.16 19.73
N ASN A 228 6.13 7.10 18.85
CA ASN A 228 5.17 7.66 17.92
C ASN A 228 5.01 6.84 16.65
N VAL A 229 6.00 6.06 16.19
CA VAL A 229 5.80 5.20 15.01
C VAL A 229 4.67 4.20 15.26
N GLY A 230 4.73 3.49 16.39
CA GLY A 230 3.68 2.55 16.76
C GLY A 230 2.31 3.20 16.95
N ARG A 231 2.26 4.37 17.61
CA ARG A 231 1.00 5.11 17.79
C ARG A 231 0.42 5.55 16.45
N SER A 232 1.24 6.07 15.53
CA SER A 232 0.77 6.50 14.23
C SER A 232 0.17 5.34 13.43
N ILE A 233 0.81 4.16 13.42
CA ILE A 233 0.29 2.97 12.75
C ILE A 233 -1.08 2.57 13.29
N ILE A 234 -1.21 2.42 14.62
CA ILE A 234 -2.46 1.96 15.23
C ILE A 234 -3.58 3.00 15.07
N ILE A 235 -3.29 4.28 15.28
CA ILE A 235 -4.29 5.36 15.10
C ILE A 235 -4.74 5.43 13.64
N SER A 236 -3.82 5.34 12.67
CA SER A 236 -4.18 5.35 11.25
C SER A 236 -5.07 4.17 10.88
N ILE A 237 -4.76 2.95 11.35
CA ILE A 237 -5.59 1.76 11.09
C ILE A 237 -6.99 1.96 11.66
N ILE A 238 -7.12 2.41 12.92
CA ILE A 238 -8.42 2.62 13.56
C ILE A 238 -9.25 3.68 12.81
N VAL A 239 -8.64 4.84 12.50
CA VAL A 239 -9.31 5.93 11.78
C VAL A 239 -9.78 5.45 10.40
N CYS A 240 -8.93 4.79 9.63
CA CYS A 240 -9.31 4.23 8.33
C CYS A 240 -10.37 3.13 8.46
N THR A 241 -10.33 2.30 9.51
CA THR A 241 -11.34 1.27 9.74
C THR A 241 -12.71 1.88 9.92
N VAL A 242 -12.84 2.87 10.81
CA VAL A 242 -14.11 3.57 11.02
C VAL A 242 -14.61 4.19 9.72
N ILE A 243 -13.75 4.93 9.02
CA ILE A 243 -14.14 5.57 7.76
C ILE A 243 -14.57 4.55 6.71
N TYR A 244 -13.81 3.47 6.52
CA TYR A 244 -14.09 2.47 5.48
C TYR A 244 -15.38 1.72 5.76
N VAL A 245 -15.64 1.37 7.02
CA VAL A 245 -16.85 0.65 7.41
C VAL A 245 -18.07 1.53 7.27
N VAL A 246 -18.03 2.77 7.77
CA VAL A 246 -19.17 3.71 7.64
C VAL A 246 -19.44 4.00 6.16
N LEU A 247 -18.39 4.18 5.35
CA LEU A 247 -18.55 4.41 3.92
C LEU A 247 -19.06 3.17 3.19
N ALA A 248 -18.59 1.97 3.55
CA ALA A 248 -19.07 0.72 2.97
C ALA A 248 -20.56 0.50 3.28
N LEU A 249 -20.99 0.76 4.52
CA LEU A 249 -22.40 0.71 4.89
C LEU A 249 -23.24 1.75 4.15
N SER A 250 -22.72 2.97 3.98
CA SER A 250 -23.38 4.02 3.18
C SER A 250 -23.56 3.60 1.72
N VAL A 251 -22.53 3.00 1.12
CA VAL A 251 -22.60 2.50 -0.27
C VAL A 251 -23.59 1.34 -0.38
N ALA A 252 -23.56 0.40 0.56
CA ALA A 252 -24.50 -0.73 0.60
C ALA A 252 -25.96 -0.30 0.81
N GLY A 253 -26.20 0.83 1.47
CA GLY A 253 -27.55 1.40 1.60
C GLY A 253 -27.97 2.24 0.39
N GLY A 254 -27.02 2.75 -0.39
CA GLY A 254 -27.28 3.63 -1.54
C GLY A 254 -27.42 2.90 -2.87
N LEU A 255 -26.85 1.69 -3.01
CA LEU A 255 -26.86 0.90 -4.23
C LEU A 255 -27.14 -0.57 -3.94
N SER A 256 -27.76 -1.26 -4.90
CA SER A 256 -27.76 -2.72 -4.94
C SER A 256 -26.36 -3.29 -5.19
N ILE A 257 -26.13 -4.55 -4.81
CA ILE A 257 -24.85 -5.23 -5.05
C ILE A 257 -24.50 -5.27 -6.55
N GLU A 258 -25.49 -5.49 -7.41
CA GLU A 258 -25.31 -5.50 -8.86
C GLU A 258 -24.83 -4.14 -9.38
N GLU A 259 -25.42 -3.03 -8.91
CA GLU A 259 -24.98 -1.68 -9.26
C GLU A 259 -23.57 -1.38 -8.73
N ILE A 260 -23.22 -1.85 -7.53
CA ILE A 260 -21.86 -1.72 -6.99
C ILE A 260 -20.85 -2.47 -7.87
N ILE A 261 -21.19 -3.68 -8.33
CA ILE A 261 -20.33 -4.50 -9.20
C ILE A 261 -20.22 -3.87 -10.59
N ILE A 262 -21.28 -3.27 -11.12
CA ILE A 262 -21.23 -2.55 -12.40
C ILE A 262 -20.35 -1.29 -12.29
N ALA A 263 -20.49 -0.53 -11.20
CA ALA A 263 -19.72 0.69 -10.98
C ALA A 263 -18.25 0.41 -10.62
N LYS A 264 -17.98 -0.71 -9.95
CA LYS A 264 -16.67 -1.26 -9.57
C LYS A 264 -15.63 -0.22 -9.18
N ASP A 265 -14.85 0.26 -10.15
CA ASP A 265 -13.71 1.16 -9.99
C ASP A 265 -14.11 2.60 -9.60
N TYR A 266 -15.39 2.97 -9.67
CA TYR A 266 -15.91 4.27 -9.21
C TYR A 266 -17.13 4.16 -8.27
N ALA A 267 -17.31 3.01 -7.61
CA ALA A 267 -18.49 2.68 -6.81
C ALA A 267 -18.92 3.76 -5.80
N LEU A 268 -17.96 4.47 -5.17
CA LEU A 268 -18.28 5.53 -4.21
C LEU A 268 -18.99 6.71 -4.89
N ALA A 269 -18.54 7.13 -6.07
CA ALA A 269 -19.18 8.21 -6.82
C ALA A 269 -20.56 7.78 -7.34
N ALA A 270 -20.68 6.52 -7.79
CA ALA A 270 -21.97 5.95 -8.21
C ALA A 270 -22.99 5.98 -7.06
N ALA A 271 -22.57 5.57 -5.85
CA ALA A 271 -23.45 5.55 -4.67
C ALA A 271 -23.80 6.94 -4.15
N ALA A 272 -22.95 7.95 -4.38
CA ALA A 272 -23.26 9.31 -4.00
C ALA A 272 -24.39 9.94 -4.84
N LYS A 273 -24.61 9.45 -6.07
CA LYS A 273 -25.67 9.97 -6.96
C LYS A 273 -27.10 9.76 -6.43
N PRO A 274 -27.54 8.54 -6.05
CA PRO A 274 -28.88 8.35 -5.49
C PRO A 274 -29.06 9.02 -4.11
N LEU A 275 -27.98 9.19 -3.34
CA LEU A 275 -28.06 9.77 -1.98
C LEU A 275 -28.07 11.30 -1.98
N PHE A 276 -27.33 11.93 -2.89
CA PHE A 276 -27.05 13.37 -2.86
C PHE A 276 -27.27 14.07 -4.21
N GLY A 277 -27.81 13.35 -5.20
CA GLY A 277 -27.94 13.84 -6.58
C GLY A 277 -26.60 13.98 -7.31
N GLU A 278 -26.64 14.62 -8.49
CA GLU A 278 -25.44 14.86 -9.32
C GLU A 278 -24.34 15.62 -8.59
N TRP A 279 -24.73 16.51 -7.67
CA TRP A 279 -23.80 17.34 -6.92
C TRP A 279 -22.92 16.50 -5.98
N GLY A 280 -23.50 15.52 -5.28
CA GLY A 280 -22.72 14.64 -4.40
C GLY A 280 -21.86 13.63 -5.16
N SER A 281 -22.32 13.13 -6.31
CA SER A 281 -21.48 12.35 -7.23
C SER A 281 -20.26 13.14 -7.67
N THR A 282 -20.47 14.37 -8.15
CA THR A 282 -19.39 15.28 -8.59
C THR A 282 -18.43 15.59 -7.45
N LEU A 283 -18.94 15.90 -6.25
CA LEU A 283 -18.12 16.14 -5.07
C LEU A 283 -17.25 14.92 -4.72
N THR A 284 -17.82 13.72 -4.79
CA THR A 284 -17.11 12.47 -4.52
C THR A 284 -16.00 12.22 -5.55
N ILE A 285 -16.25 12.53 -6.83
CA ILE A 285 -15.24 12.48 -7.89
C ILE A 285 -14.09 13.45 -7.62
N LEU A 286 -14.41 14.70 -7.26
CA LEU A 286 -13.38 15.70 -6.93
C LEU A 286 -12.55 15.31 -5.70
N LEU A 287 -13.19 14.75 -4.68
CA LEU A 287 -12.49 14.22 -3.51
C LEU A 287 -11.59 13.03 -3.86
N ALA A 288 -12.05 12.12 -4.72
CA ALA A 288 -11.25 11.01 -5.23
C ALA A 288 -10.02 11.52 -6.01
N ILE A 289 -10.19 12.52 -6.87
CA ILE A 289 -9.09 13.17 -7.60
C ILE A 289 -8.05 13.74 -6.63
N VAL A 290 -8.48 14.52 -5.65
CA VAL A 290 -7.56 15.11 -4.66
C VAL A 290 -6.86 14.04 -3.82
N ALA A 291 -7.58 12.99 -3.43
CA ALA A 291 -7.04 11.88 -2.66
C ALA A 291 -6.00 11.06 -3.45
N THR A 292 -6.29 10.78 -4.71
CA THR A 292 -5.41 9.99 -5.59
C THR A 292 -4.18 10.79 -6.03
N VAL A 293 -4.31 12.07 -6.37
CA VAL A 293 -3.16 12.95 -6.69
C VAL A 293 -2.18 13.01 -5.53
N SER A 294 -2.66 13.32 -4.32
CA SER A 294 -1.80 13.34 -3.13
C SER A 294 -1.25 11.95 -2.77
N GLY A 295 -2.02 10.89 -3.02
CA GLY A 295 -1.64 9.50 -2.81
C GLY A 295 -0.49 9.04 -3.71
N VAL A 296 -0.57 9.32 -5.02
CA VAL A 296 0.49 8.98 -5.98
C VAL A 296 1.78 9.74 -5.64
N ILE A 297 1.71 11.05 -5.41
CA ILE A 297 2.90 11.86 -5.07
C ILE A 297 3.63 11.29 -3.83
N ALA A 298 2.88 10.94 -2.78
CA ALA A 298 3.44 10.38 -1.55
C ALA A 298 3.98 8.94 -1.75
N SER A 299 3.28 8.12 -2.55
CA SER A 299 3.67 6.72 -2.79
C SER A 299 4.92 6.63 -3.66
N VAL A 300 5.01 7.43 -4.72
CA VAL A 300 6.21 7.60 -5.57
C VAL A 300 7.42 7.98 -4.72
N TYR A 301 7.26 8.98 -3.86
CA TYR A 301 8.31 9.42 -2.94
C TYR A 301 8.76 8.28 -2.02
N SER A 302 7.80 7.57 -1.40
CA SER A 302 8.11 6.51 -0.45
C SER A 302 8.79 5.30 -1.12
N ALA A 303 8.32 4.88 -2.29
CA ALA A 303 8.85 3.73 -3.02
C ALA A 303 10.26 4.00 -3.56
N SER A 304 10.47 5.19 -4.16
CA SER A 304 11.79 5.60 -4.65
C SER A 304 12.83 5.72 -3.53
N ARG A 305 12.43 6.21 -2.35
CA ARG A 305 13.29 6.26 -1.16
C ARG A 305 13.65 4.86 -0.66
N MET A 306 12.70 3.94 -0.64
CA MET A 306 12.96 2.54 -0.27
C MET A 306 13.98 1.90 -1.21
N LEU A 307 13.84 2.08 -2.53
CA LEU A 307 14.82 1.58 -3.49
C LEU A 307 16.20 2.24 -3.33
N GLY A 308 16.24 3.56 -3.11
CA GLY A 308 17.49 4.28 -2.83
C GLY A 308 18.20 3.77 -1.58
N MET A 309 17.46 3.35 -0.55
CA MET A 309 18.07 2.72 0.62
C MET A 309 18.56 1.32 0.37
N LEU A 310 17.86 0.51 -0.43
CA LEU A 310 18.39 -0.79 -0.84
C LEU A 310 19.71 -0.63 -1.59
N SER A 311 19.84 0.42 -2.40
CA SER A 311 21.10 0.78 -3.07
C SER A 311 22.18 1.13 -2.04
N ASN A 312 21.86 1.98 -1.04
CA ASN A 312 22.81 2.33 0.02
C ASN A 312 23.20 1.13 0.92
N MET A 313 22.29 0.16 1.09
CA MET A 313 22.54 -1.10 1.79
C MET A 313 23.24 -2.15 0.92
N LYS A 314 23.64 -1.79 -0.31
CA LYS A 314 24.26 -2.70 -1.30
C LYS A 314 23.41 -3.94 -1.61
N GLN A 315 22.09 -3.86 -1.41
CA GLN A 315 21.13 -4.91 -1.76
C GLN A 315 20.69 -4.81 -3.22
N VAL A 316 20.92 -3.68 -3.90
CA VAL A 316 20.74 -3.51 -5.34
C VAL A 316 21.92 -2.71 -5.91
N PRO A 317 22.10 -2.64 -7.24
CA PRO A 317 23.18 -1.85 -7.84
C PRO A 317 23.22 -0.41 -7.32
N ASP A 318 24.44 0.11 -7.12
CA ASP A 318 24.67 1.46 -6.62
C ASP A 318 24.13 2.50 -7.60
N MET A 319 23.00 3.09 -7.24
CA MET A 319 22.30 4.07 -8.05
C MET A 319 23.08 5.38 -8.19
N ASN A 320 23.99 5.71 -7.27
CA ASN A 320 24.81 6.92 -7.37
C ASN A 320 25.84 6.85 -8.50
N ARG A 321 26.08 5.66 -9.07
CA ARG A 321 26.94 5.50 -10.26
C ARG A 321 26.27 5.98 -11.54
N MET A 322 24.93 6.09 -11.56
CA MET A 322 24.17 6.63 -12.69
C MET A 322 24.19 8.17 -12.69
N LYS A 323 25.40 8.76 -12.74
CA LYS A 323 25.65 10.21 -12.59
C LYS A 323 24.91 11.10 -13.61
N GLN A 324 24.45 10.53 -14.72
CA GLN A 324 23.69 11.23 -15.76
C GLN A 324 22.21 11.43 -15.39
N LEU A 325 21.68 10.65 -14.44
CA LEU A 325 20.27 10.68 -14.07
C LEU A 325 20.07 11.38 -12.72
N LYS A 326 19.18 12.39 -12.69
CA LYS A 326 18.72 12.98 -11.44
C LYS A 326 17.74 12.01 -10.76
N ASN A 327 18.14 11.46 -9.62
CA ASN A 327 17.36 10.53 -8.80
C ASN A 327 16.93 9.24 -9.54
N PRO A 328 17.87 8.32 -9.86
CA PRO A 328 17.60 7.09 -10.62
C PRO A 328 16.52 6.21 -9.99
N SER A 329 16.48 6.11 -8.65
CA SER A 329 15.47 5.31 -7.93
C SER A 329 14.05 5.75 -8.27
N LEU A 330 13.85 7.06 -8.42
CA LEU A 330 12.57 7.64 -8.77
C LEU A 330 12.18 7.31 -10.21
N ILE A 331 13.13 7.36 -11.14
CA ILE A 331 12.89 6.99 -12.55
C ILE A 331 12.49 5.52 -12.66
N PHE A 332 13.20 4.59 -12.00
CA PHE A 332 12.82 3.17 -12.01
C PHE A 332 11.43 2.93 -11.42
N THR A 333 11.11 3.63 -10.33
CA THR A 333 9.80 3.55 -9.65
C THR A 333 8.67 3.97 -10.60
N VAL A 334 8.80 5.15 -11.20
CA VAL A 334 7.79 5.71 -12.10
C VAL A 334 7.68 4.90 -13.39
N SER A 335 8.79 4.46 -13.98
CA SER A 335 8.77 3.62 -15.18
C SER A 335 8.06 2.29 -14.94
N LEU A 336 8.29 1.64 -13.81
CA LEU A 336 7.59 0.40 -13.46
C LEU A 336 6.11 0.67 -13.15
N ALA A 337 5.77 1.77 -12.48
CA ALA A 337 4.37 2.15 -12.24
C ALA A 337 3.61 2.40 -13.55
N ILE A 338 4.20 3.14 -14.49
CA ILE A 338 3.65 3.39 -15.84
C ILE A 338 3.44 2.08 -16.58
N LEU A 339 4.44 1.19 -16.57
CA LEU A 339 4.33 -0.12 -17.21
C LEU A 339 3.13 -0.91 -16.66
N LEU A 340 2.97 -0.97 -15.35
CA LEU A 340 1.85 -1.67 -14.72
C LEU A 340 0.50 -1.01 -15.06
N THR A 341 0.41 0.32 -15.05
CA THR A 341 -0.82 1.07 -15.36
C THR A 341 -1.26 0.90 -16.82
N VAL A 342 -0.31 0.72 -17.74
CA VAL A 342 -0.60 0.49 -19.16
C VAL A 342 -0.99 -0.96 -19.43
N LEU A 343 -0.32 -1.93 -18.78
CA LEU A 343 -0.49 -3.34 -19.10
C LEU A 343 -1.68 -4.01 -18.42
N PHE A 344 -2.12 -3.51 -17.27
CA PHE A 344 -3.09 -4.21 -16.42
C PHE A 344 -4.26 -3.32 -16.02
N ASP A 345 -5.44 -3.93 -15.88
CA ASP A 345 -6.59 -3.30 -15.23
C ASP A 345 -6.41 -3.22 -13.71
N LEU A 346 -7.27 -2.43 -13.05
CA LEU A 346 -7.16 -2.19 -11.61
C LEU A 346 -7.35 -3.45 -10.76
N THR A 347 -8.14 -4.41 -11.22
CA THR A 347 -8.38 -5.68 -10.49
C THR A 347 -7.12 -6.54 -10.50
N ARG A 348 -6.45 -6.63 -11.65
CA ARG A 348 -5.17 -7.35 -11.81
C ARG A 348 -4.04 -6.67 -11.06
N ILE A 349 -3.93 -5.35 -11.14
CA ILE A 349 -2.96 -4.57 -10.37
C ILE A 349 -3.15 -4.84 -8.87
N ALA A 350 -4.36 -4.70 -8.35
CA ALA A 350 -4.66 -4.96 -6.93
C ALA A 350 -4.30 -6.41 -6.54
N SER A 351 -4.63 -7.38 -7.38
CA SER A 351 -4.37 -8.80 -7.11
C SER A 351 -2.87 -9.12 -7.05
N ILE A 352 -2.08 -8.62 -8.02
CA ILE A 352 -0.62 -8.76 -8.01
C ILE A 352 -0.04 -8.10 -6.74
N GLY A 353 -0.54 -6.91 -6.40
CA GLY A 353 -0.10 -6.15 -5.23
C GLY A 353 -0.33 -6.88 -3.92
N ALA A 354 -1.50 -7.51 -3.77
CA ALA A 354 -1.88 -8.32 -2.61
C ALA A 354 -0.98 -9.56 -2.47
N ILE A 355 -0.71 -10.28 -3.56
CA ILE A 355 0.16 -11.47 -3.54
C ILE A 355 1.58 -11.09 -3.09
N PHE A 356 2.18 -10.06 -3.69
CA PHE A 356 3.52 -9.60 -3.34
C PHE A 356 3.59 -9.12 -1.89
N TYR A 357 2.56 -8.40 -1.45
CA TYR A 357 2.48 -7.91 -0.08
C TYR A 357 2.39 -9.05 0.92
N LEU A 358 1.45 -9.99 0.77
CA LEU A 358 1.22 -11.08 1.73
C LEU A 358 2.44 -11.99 1.85
N ILE A 359 3.12 -12.33 0.75
CA ILE A 359 4.36 -13.12 0.79
C ILE A 359 5.45 -12.40 1.60
N MET A 360 5.57 -11.09 1.38
CA MET A 360 6.53 -10.27 2.12
C MET A 360 6.14 -10.10 3.59
N ASP A 361 4.84 -9.97 3.90
CA ASP A 361 4.33 -9.80 5.27
C ASP A 361 4.58 -11.06 6.11
N ILE A 362 4.35 -12.24 5.52
CA ILE A 362 4.73 -13.54 6.10
C ILE A 362 6.22 -13.57 6.43
N ALA A 363 7.09 -13.07 5.54
CA ALA A 363 8.53 -12.99 5.80
C ALA A 363 8.87 -12.01 6.93
N ILE A 364 8.17 -10.88 7.06
CA ILE A 364 8.35 -9.96 8.18
C ILE A 364 8.03 -10.64 9.52
N HIS A 365 6.89 -11.34 9.58
CA HIS A 365 6.44 -12.01 10.81
C HIS A 365 7.33 -13.19 11.18
N TRP A 366 7.72 -13.99 10.18
CA TRP A 366 8.69 -15.07 10.37
C TRP A 366 10.04 -14.54 10.83
N GLY A 367 10.51 -13.45 10.20
CA GLY A 367 11.76 -12.80 10.56
C GLY A 367 11.78 -12.32 12.01
N LEU A 368 10.69 -11.70 12.47
CA LEU A 368 10.54 -11.31 13.88
C LEU A 368 10.59 -12.53 14.81
N PHE A 369 9.76 -13.52 14.51
CA PHE A 369 9.57 -14.70 15.35
C PHE A 369 10.85 -15.55 15.47
N LYS A 370 11.52 -15.80 14.34
CA LYS A 370 12.64 -16.73 14.25
C LYS A 370 13.98 -16.09 14.55
N TYR A 371 14.26 -14.90 13.99
CA TYR A 371 15.60 -14.32 14.00
C TYR A 371 15.76 -13.18 15.01
N LEU A 372 14.69 -12.42 15.28
CA LEU A 372 14.78 -11.23 16.15
C LEU A 372 14.23 -11.44 17.57
N LYS A 373 13.87 -12.66 17.95
CA LYS A 373 13.31 -13.00 19.28
C LYS A 373 14.18 -12.59 20.46
N LYS A 374 15.51 -12.54 20.28
CA LYS A 374 16.46 -12.13 21.33
C LYS A 374 16.73 -10.62 21.36
N GLU A 375 16.45 -9.92 20.26
CA GLU A 375 16.76 -8.49 20.09
C GLU A 375 15.54 -7.58 20.33
N VAL A 376 14.33 -8.08 20.03
CA VAL A 376 13.08 -7.32 20.13
C VAL A 376 12.17 -7.96 21.17
N LYS A 377 11.63 -7.16 22.10
CA LYS A 377 10.65 -7.65 23.10
C LYS A 377 9.23 -7.67 22.51
N PHE A 378 8.71 -8.87 22.26
CA PHE A 378 7.35 -9.09 21.75
C PHE A 378 6.74 -10.40 22.28
N ASN A 379 5.42 -10.55 22.15
CA ASN A 379 4.70 -11.80 22.40
C ASN A 379 4.75 -12.67 21.14
N PRO A 380 5.41 -13.86 21.17
CA PRO A 380 5.58 -14.69 19.99
C PRO A 380 4.30 -15.25 19.37
N ILE A 381 3.20 -15.31 20.14
CA ILE A 381 1.91 -15.82 19.65
C ILE A 381 1.34 -14.90 18.57
N ILE A 382 1.51 -13.58 18.70
CA ILE A 382 0.89 -12.60 17.80
C ILE A 382 1.44 -12.70 16.37
N PRO A 383 2.78 -12.74 16.13
CA PRO A 383 3.32 -12.99 14.80
C PRO A 383 2.95 -14.38 14.23
N ILE A 384 2.79 -15.41 15.06
CA ILE A 384 2.34 -16.74 14.58
C ILE A 384 0.90 -16.64 14.05
N ILE A 385 0.01 -15.99 14.79
CA ILE A 385 -1.37 -15.76 14.33
C ILE A 385 -1.37 -14.97 13.02
N ALA A 386 -0.55 -13.92 12.92
CA ALA A 386 -0.44 -13.14 11.68
C ALA A 386 0.00 -14.00 10.49
N ILE A 387 1.04 -14.85 10.66
CA ILE A 387 1.48 -15.80 9.62
C ILE A 387 0.35 -16.75 9.21
N LEU A 388 -0.37 -17.31 10.17
CA LEU A 388 -1.47 -18.24 9.87
C LEU A 388 -2.59 -17.56 9.09
N LEU A 389 -2.98 -16.34 9.49
CA LEU A 389 -3.98 -15.55 8.77
C LEU A 389 -3.52 -15.22 7.35
N ASP A 390 -2.30 -14.72 7.18
CA ASP A 390 -1.75 -14.36 5.87
C ASP A 390 -1.64 -15.58 4.94
N VAL A 391 -1.19 -16.74 5.47
CA VAL A 391 -1.08 -17.98 4.69
C VAL A 391 -2.46 -18.47 4.23
N VAL A 392 -3.45 -18.49 5.13
CA VAL A 392 -4.82 -18.93 4.81
C VAL A 392 -5.45 -18.00 3.77
N ILE A 393 -5.30 -16.68 3.94
CA ILE A 393 -5.84 -15.67 3.02
C ILE A 393 -5.13 -15.73 1.67
N LEU A 394 -3.80 -15.84 1.66
CA LEU A 394 -3.02 -15.96 0.42
C LEU A 394 -3.38 -17.24 -0.33
N ALA A 395 -3.51 -18.38 0.35
CA ALA A 395 -3.90 -19.64 -0.27
C ALA A 395 -5.30 -19.56 -0.90
N ALA A 396 -6.27 -19.01 -0.16
CA ALA A 396 -7.62 -18.80 -0.66
C ALA A 396 -7.63 -17.87 -1.88
N PHE A 397 -6.88 -16.77 -1.82
CA PHE A 397 -6.80 -15.80 -2.91
C PHE A 397 -6.10 -16.35 -4.14
N ILE A 398 -5.02 -17.14 -3.97
CA ILE A 398 -4.35 -17.83 -5.09
C ILE A 398 -5.31 -18.79 -5.77
N TYR A 399 -6.03 -19.63 -5.02
CA TYR A 399 -6.99 -20.55 -5.61
C TYR A 399 -8.13 -19.81 -6.32
N LEU A 400 -8.67 -18.74 -5.72
CA LEU A 400 -9.67 -17.89 -6.37
C LEU A 400 -9.16 -17.33 -7.71
N LYS A 401 -7.91 -16.89 -7.79
CA LYS A 401 -7.31 -16.38 -9.03
C LYS A 401 -6.95 -17.49 -10.01
N TYR A 402 -6.56 -18.67 -9.54
CA TYR A 402 -6.37 -19.84 -10.39
C TYR A 402 -7.65 -20.20 -11.15
N VAL A 403 -8.81 -20.07 -10.50
CA VAL A 403 -10.10 -20.34 -11.12
C VAL A 403 -10.54 -19.21 -12.06
N ASN A 404 -10.42 -17.95 -11.62
CA ASN A 404 -11.07 -16.83 -12.31
C ASN A 404 -10.16 -16.03 -13.26
N ASP A 405 -8.86 -15.94 -12.95
CA ASP A 405 -7.89 -15.16 -13.76
C ASP A 405 -6.45 -15.69 -13.56
N PRO A 406 -6.11 -16.88 -14.12
CA PRO A 406 -4.80 -17.51 -13.94
C PRO A 406 -3.63 -16.63 -14.41
N PHE A 407 -3.90 -15.68 -15.32
CA PHE A 407 -2.90 -14.75 -15.83
C PHE A 407 -2.26 -13.93 -14.71
N VAL A 408 -3.03 -13.52 -13.69
CA VAL A 408 -2.51 -12.84 -12.49
C VAL A 408 -1.45 -13.68 -11.79
N LEU A 409 -1.67 -14.99 -11.65
CA LEU A 409 -0.73 -15.89 -10.98
C LEU A 409 0.54 -16.09 -11.79
N ILE A 410 0.42 -16.20 -13.11
CA ILE A 410 1.57 -16.32 -14.01
C ILE A 410 2.44 -15.07 -13.91
N VAL A 411 1.85 -13.88 -14.03
CA VAL A 411 2.57 -12.61 -13.92
C VAL A 411 3.21 -12.47 -12.54
N ALA A 412 2.48 -12.80 -11.47
CA ALA A 412 3.01 -12.72 -10.12
C ALA A 412 4.17 -13.70 -9.89
N ALA A 413 4.04 -14.95 -10.34
CA ALA A 413 5.09 -15.96 -10.25
C ALA A 413 6.34 -15.56 -11.03
N ILE A 414 6.19 -15.04 -12.27
CA ILE A 414 7.30 -14.52 -13.06
C ILE A 414 7.97 -13.36 -12.33
N GLY A 415 7.21 -12.39 -11.83
CA GLY A 415 7.77 -11.24 -11.12
C GLY A 415 8.54 -11.65 -9.85
N ILE A 416 8.00 -12.57 -9.06
CA ILE A 416 8.67 -13.14 -7.88
C ILE A 416 9.95 -13.88 -8.31
N ALA A 417 9.86 -14.76 -9.31
CA ALA A 417 11.01 -15.51 -9.80
C ALA A 417 12.12 -14.58 -10.31
N LEU A 418 11.78 -13.53 -11.06
CA LEU A 418 12.73 -12.52 -11.52
C LEU A 418 13.37 -11.75 -10.37
N ILE A 419 12.61 -11.40 -9.32
CA ILE A 419 13.16 -10.75 -8.12
C ILE A 419 14.16 -11.66 -7.40
N PHE A 420 13.82 -12.93 -7.18
CA PHE A 420 14.72 -13.88 -6.52
C PHE A 420 15.94 -14.19 -7.37
N LEU A 421 15.77 -14.41 -8.68
CA LEU A 421 16.86 -14.72 -9.60
C LEU A 421 17.81 -13.52 -9.76
N SER A 422 17.27 -12.32 -9.98
CA SER A 422 18.08 -11.10 -10.10
C SER A 422 18.87 -10.83 -8.83
N GLN A 423 18.27 -11.02 -7.66
CA GLN A 423 18.97 -10.89 -6.40
C GLN A 423 20.01 -11.97 -6.17
N PHE A 424 19.71 -13.22 -6.50
CA PHE A 424 20.68 -14.30 -6.39
C PHE A 424 21.93 -14.02 -7.26
N ILE A 425 21.73 -13.61 -8.51
CA ILE A 425 22.82 -13.26 -9.44
C ILE A 425 23.60 -12.03 -8.94
N PHE A 426 22.90 -10.99 -8.49
CA PHE A 426 23.53 -9.77 -7.99
C PHE A 426 24.37 -10.05 -6.75
N MET A 427 23.85 -10.83 -5.80
CA MET A 427 24.58 -11.21 -4.59
C MET A 427 25.79 -12.08 -4.90
N LYS A 428 25.65 -13.10 -5.75
CA LYS A 428 26.77 -13.98 -6.14
C LYS A 428 27.96 -13.23 -6.76
N SER A 429 27.69 -12.09 -7.42
CA SER A 429 28.74 -11.25 -8.02
C SER A 429 29.32 -10.19 -7.08
N HIS A 430 28.72 -9.96 -5.91
CA HIS A 430 29.05 -8.85 -5.00
C HIS A 430 29.33 -9.28 -3.54
N THR A 431 29.27 -10.58 -3.24
CA THR A 431 29.73 -11.16 -1.97
C THR A 431 31.11 -11.79 -2.13
N ASP A 432 31.90 -11.84 -1.07
CA ASP A 432 33.18 -12.56 -1.07
C ASP A 432 33.00 -14.09 -1.12
N LYS A 433 34.11 -14.84 -1.08
CA LYS A 433 34.11 -16.32 -1.14
C LYS A 433 33.38 -16.97 0.04
N ASP A 434 33.24 -16.25 1.16
CA ASP A 434 32.53 -16.70 2.36
C ASP A 434 31.06 -16.25 2.37
N GLY A 435 30.60 -15.59 1.30
CA GLY A 435 29.25 -15.07 1.17
C GLY A 435 29.01 -13.78 1.97
N ASN A 436 30.07 -13.18 2.52
CA ASN A 436 29.95 -11.94 3.27
C ASN A 436 29.91 -10.75 2.30
N MET A 437 28.95 -9.87 2.56
CA MET A 437 28.85 -8.61 1.85
C MET A 437 29.63 -7.56 2.63
N ASN A 438 30.62 -6.92 2.00
CA ASN A 438 31.34 -5.84 2.65
C ASN A 438 30.43 -4.60 2.73
N MET A 439 29.68 -4.48 3.83
CA MET A 439 28.61 -3.48 4.00
C MET A 439 29.14 -2.05 4.11
N GLY A 440 30.46 -1.85 4.30
CA GLY A 440 31.05 -0.53 4.54
C GLY A 440 30.52 0.21 5.79
N MET A 441 29.61 -0.42 6.57
CA MET A 441 28.96 0.18 7.73
C MET A 441 29.92 0.35 8.92
N GLU A 442 30.97 -0.48 9.02
CA GLU A 442 31.97 -0.40 10.11
C GLU A 442 32.77 0.91 10.15
N ASN A 443 32.91 1.62 9.02
CA ASN A 443 33.64 2.88 8.99
C ASN A 443 32.80 4.05 9.51
N SER A 444 31.47 4.01 9.39
CA SER A 444 30.60 5.12 9.78
C SER A 444 30.41 5.26 11.31
N GLU A 445 30.37 4.16 12.05
CA GLU A 445 30.32 4.19 13.52
C GLU A 445 31.68 4.58 14.12
N LYS A 446 32.80 4.15 13.50
CA LYS A 446 34.15 4.56 13.91
C LYS A 446 34.48 6.01 13.58
N GLU A 447 33.94 6.57 12.50
CA GLU A 447 34.09 8.00 12.19
C GLU A 447 33.24 8.89 13.09
N GLN A 448 32.04 8.44 13.50
CA GLN A 448 31.20 9.17 14.47
C GLN A 448 31.73 9.12 15.90
N MET A 449 32.55 8.13 16.26
CA MET A 449 33.29 8.10 17.53
C MET A 449 34.59 8.91 17.52
N LYS A 450 35.02 9.41 16.34
CA LYS A 450 36.24 10.21 16.17
C LYS A 450 35.97 11.71 15.92
N MET A 451 34.71 12.12 15.86
CA MET A 451 34.27 13.53 15.93
C MET A 451 33.57 13.77 17.26
#